data_AF-A0A4Y2D1Y7-F1
#
_entry.id   AF-A0A4Y2D1Y7-F1
#
_cell.length_a   1.000
_cell.length_b   1.000
_cell.length_c   1.000
_cell.angle_alpha   90.00
_cell.angle_beta   90.00
_cell.angle_gamma   90.00
#
_symmetry.space_group_name_H-M   'P 1'
#
loop_
_entity.id
_entity.type
_entity.pdbx_description
1 polymer ?
#
loop_
_entity_poly.entity_id
_entity_poly.type
_entity_poly.pdbx_seq_one_letter_code
_entity_poly.pdbx_strand_id
1 'polypeptide(L)'
;MESGKLLHFKNLKQYRDETNATIDTNYFSVDLKNMKDGFVERFEQFKTNKSTLAFIVIPLNTNTNEINIELFGIDAGSLQLQFLDLKTKDLWSGKFTELMSKLEVQKCMHIAQHKWAALKEIPRVEALIFGAWNSLPECYSEVKKLAY
;
A
#
# COMPACT_ATOMS: atom_id res chain seq x y z
N MET A 1 -26.37 -14.58 2.28
CA MET A 1 -27.15 -15.06 1.10
C MET A 1 -28.61 -15.04 1.51
N GLU A 2 -29.52 -14.40 0.77
CA GLU A 2 -30.92 -14.85 0.87
C GLU A 2 -30.90 -16.32 0.48
N SER A 3 -31.13 -17.19 1.46
CA SER A 3 -30.88 -18.63 1.41
C SER A 3 -31.52 -19.25 0.16
N GLY A 4 -30.70 -19.63 -0.82
CA GLY A 4 -31.11 -20.51 -1.93
C GLY A 4 -31.14 -19.92 -3.34
N LYS A 5 -31.04 -18.60 -3.55
CA LYS A 5 -31.28 -18.04 -4.90
C LYS A 5 -30.09 -18.07 -5.88
N LEU A 6 -28.86 -18.34 -5.42
CA LEU A 6 -27.62 -18.39 -6.24
C LEU A 6 -27.48 -17.25 -7.29
N LEU A 7 -28.16 -16.12 -7.09
CA LEU A 7 -28.41 -15.11 -8.13
C LEU A 7 -27.11 -14.53 -8.71
N HIS A 8 -26.12 -14.35 -7.83
CA HIS A 8 -24.81 -13.78 -8.17
C HIS A 8 -23.76 -14.86 -8.48
N PHE A 9 -24.11 -16.15 -8.41
CA PHE A 9 -23.21 -17.28 -8.59
C PHE A 9 -23.64 -18.12 -9.81
N LYS A 10 -23.55 -17.52 -11.00
CA LYS A 10 -24.05 -18.11 -12.27
C LYS A 10 -23.54 -19.53 -12.51
N ASN A 11 -22.24 -19.77 -12.31
CA ASN A 11 -21.64 -21.09 -12.51
C ASN A 11 -22.13 -22.13 -11.49
N LEU A 12 -22.30 -21.72 -10.23
CA LEU A 12 -22.79 -22.61 -9.17
C LEU A 12 -24.27 -22.94 -9.37
N LYS A 13 -25.06 -21.98 -9.85
CA LYS A 13 -26.45 -22.18 -10.27
C LYS A 13 -26.54 -23.18 -11.43
N GLN A 14 -25.74 -22.98 -12.47
CA GLN A 14 -25.68 -23.88 -13.63
C GLN A 14 -25.32 -25.31 -13.21
N TYR A 15 -24.27 -25.47 -12.39
CA TYR A 15 -23.87 -26.78 -11.87
C TYR A 15 -25.01 -27.50 -11.15
N ARG A 16 -25.74 -26.81 -10.26
CA ARG A 16 -26.92 -27.37 -9.58
C ARG A 16 -28.00 -27.81 -10.56
N ASP A 17 -28.32 -26.95 -11.53
CA ASP A 17 -29.42 -27.17 -12.47
C ASP A 17 -29.09 -28.32 -13.45
N GLU A 18 -27.82 -28.52 -13.80
CA GLU A 18 -27.36 -29.60 -14.69
C GLU A 18 -27.18 -30.95 -13.97
N THR A 19 -26.76 -30.94 -12.70
CA THR A 19 -26.37 -32.18 -11.98
C THR A 19 -27.38 -32.61 -10.92
N ASN A 20 -28.39 -31.78 -10.61
CA ASN A 20 -29.27 -31.93 -9.44
C ASN A 20 -28.50 -32.05 -8.10
N ALA A 21 -27.25 -31.58 -8.04
CA ALA A 21 -26.45 -31.63 -6.83
C ALA A 21 -27.06 -30.79 -5.70
N THR A 22 -27.03 -31.31 -4.48
CA THR A 22 -27.41 -30.56 -3.28
C THR A 22 -26.28 -29.61 -2.90
N ILE A 23 -26.58 -28.31 -2.80
CA ILE A 23 -25.61 -27.30 -2.38
C ILE A 23 -25.85 -26.99 -0.91
N ASP A 24 -24.82 -27.21 -0.08
CA ASP A 24 -24.82 -26.77 1.31
C ASP A 24 -24.68 -25.25 1.39
N THR A 25 -25.81 -24.56 1.30
CA THR A 25 -25.86 -23.09 1.37
C THR A 25 -25.47 -22.53 2.74
N ASN A 26 -25.50 -23.34 3.80
CA ASN A 26 -25.07 -22.93 5.14
C ASN A 26 -23.55 -22.87 5.20
N TYR A 27 -22.87 -23.89 4.69
CA TYR A 27 -21.41 -23.91 4.55
C TYR A 27 -20.90 -22.68 3.79
N PHE A 28 -21.45 -22.41 2.60
CA PHE A 28 -21.08 -21.21 1.83
C PHE A 28 -21.39 -19.90 2.55
N SER A 29 -22.49 -19.84 3.30
CA SER A 29 -22.85 -18.62 4.05
C SER A 29 -21.87 -18.33 5.17
N VAL A 30 -21.39 -19.36 5.87
CA VAL A 30 -20.36 -19.24 6.92
C VAL A 30 -19.04 -18.81 6.30
N ASP A 31 -18.59 -19.47 5.23
CA ASP A 31 -17.32 -19.14 4.56
C ASP A 31 -17.33 -17.72 3.98
N LEU A 32 -18.41 -17.31 3.32
CA LEU A 32 -18.56 -15.95 2.80
C LEU A 32 -18.56 -14.90 3.92
N LYS A 33 -19.19 -15.22 5.07
CA LYS A 33 -19.15 -14.34 6.23
C LYS A 33 -17.72 -14.21 6.75
N ASN A 34 -17.01 -15.32 6.95
CA ASN A 34 -15.62 -15.31 7.41
C ASN A 34 -14.70 -14.56 6.44
N MET A 35 -14.90 -14.74 5.12
CA MET A 35 -14.16 -14.01 4.10
C MET A 35 -14.43 -12.50 4.16
N LYS A 36 -15.70 -12.11 4.33
CA LYS A 36 -16.08 -10.70 4.49
C LYS A 36 -15.48 -10.11 5.75
N ASP A 37 -15.63 -10.78 6.89
CA ASP A 37 -15.18 -10.30 8.19
C ASP A 37 -13.65 -10.17 8.19
N GLY A 38 -12.93 -11.17 7.69
CA GLY A 38 -11.47 -11.11 7.54
C GLY A 38 -10.99 -10.09 6.50
N PHE A 39 -11.78 -9.81 5.45
CA PHE A 39 -11.49 -8.70 4.53
C PHE A 39 -11.66 -7.35 5.22
N VAL A 40 -12.76 -7.15 5.96
CA VAL A 40 -13.02 -5.91 6.70
C VAL A 40 -11.89 -5.65 7.70
N GLU A 41 -11.51 -6.66 8.49
CA GLU A 41 -10.43 -6.53 9.46
C GLU A 41 -9.10 -6.12 8.80
N ARG A 42 -8.67 -6.83 7.75
CA ARG A 42 -7.44 -6.49 7.02
C ARG A 42 -7.52 -5.13 6.32
N PHE A 43 -8.69 -4.74 5.83
CA PHE A 43 -8.90 -3.45 5.20
C PHE A 43 -8.82 -2.31 6.22
N GLU A 44 -9.35 -2.49 7.43
CA GLU A 44 -9.16 -1.54 8.52
C GLU A 44 -7.68 -1.41 8.90
N GLN A 45 -6.96 -2.53 9.04
CA GLN A 45 -5.50 -2.52 9.26
C GLN A 45 -4.74 -1.81 8.13
N PHE A 46 -5.16 -2.00 6.87
CA PHE A 46 -4.56 -1.28 5.75
C PHE A 46 -4.76 0.23 5.87
N LYS A 47 -5.97 0.68 6.26
CA LYS A 47 -6.25 2.10 6.48
C LYS A 47 -5.41 2.69 7.62
N THR A 48 -5.23 1.97 8.72
CA THR A 48 -4.38 2.44 9.84
C THR A 48 -2.90 2.55 9.44
N ASN A 49 -2.45 1.71 8.50
CA ASN A 49 -1.08 1.75 7.97
C ASN A 49 -0.90 2.70 6.77
N LYS A 50 -1.93 3.48 6.40
CA LYS A 50 -1.88 4.38 5.24
C LYS A 50 -0.70 5.34 5.29
N SER A 51 -0.45 5.98 6.44
CA SER A 51 0.65 6.93 6.61
C SER A 51 2.01 6.23 6.56
N THR A 52 2.14 5.02 7.13
CA THR A 52 3.34 4.18 6.98
C THR A 52 3.63 3.83 5.52
N LEU A 53 2.62 3.45 4.74
CA LEU A 53 2.79 3.16 3.31
C LEU A 53 3.13 4.42 2.50
N ALA A 54 2.52 5.56 2.85
CA ALA A 54 2.80 6.84 2.22
C ALA A 54 4.24 7.30 2.49
N PHE A 55 4.81 6.99 3.66
CA PHE A 55 6.19 7.32 4.02
C PHE A 55 7.21 6.82 3.01
N ILE A 56 7.02 5.59 2.52
CA ILE A 56 7.95 4.93 1.58
C ILE A 56 8.05 5.73 0.27
N VAL A 57 6.92 6.28 -0.18
CA VAL A 57 6.82 6.99 -1.47
C VAL A 57 7.08 8.48 -1.30
N ILE A 58 6.59 9.10 -0.21
CA ILE A 58 6.62 10.55 0.03
C ILE A 58 7.09 10.84 1.46
N PRO A 59 8.36 10.54 1.79
CA PRO A 59 8.85 10.61 3.16
C PRO A 59 8.72 12.02 3.74
N LEU A 60 9.11 13.05 2.99
CA LEU A 60 9.17 14.42 3.48
C LEU A 60 7.78 15.00 3.86
N ASN A 61 6.70 14.51 3.27
CA ASN A 61 5.35 15.02 3.54
C ASN A 61 4.57 14.17 4.55
N THR A 62 5.13 13.04 4.98
CA THR A 62 4.43 12.14 5.90
C THR A 62 4.54 12.64 7.33
N ASN A 63 3.42 12.57 8.07
CA ASN A 63 3.38 12.88 9.50
C ASN A 63 3.95 11.70 10.29
N THR A 64 5.10 11.89 10.95
CA THR A 64 5.75 10.84 11.76
C THR A 64 4.90 10.34 12.92
N ASN A 65 3.99 11.16 13.43
CA ASN A 65 3.13 10.78 14.55
C ASN A 65 2.03 9.79 14.13
N GLU A 66 1.78 9.66 12.83
CA GLU A 66 0.79 8.72 12.27
C GLU A 66 1.44 7.46 11.68
N ILE A 67 2.78 7.36 11.74
CA ILE A 67 3.48 6.16 11.28
C ILE A 67 3.31 5.07 12.33
N ASN A 68 2.71 3.95 11.91
CA ASN A 68 2.68 2.74 12.72
C ASN A 68 4.06 2.08 12.69
N ILE A 69 4.74 2.09 13.84
CA ILE A 69 6.09 1.56 14.03
C ILE A 69 6.14 0.25 14.83
N GLU A 70 5.01 -0.17 15.43
CA GLU A 70 4.96 -1.30 16.38
C GLU A 70 5.42 -2.62 15.74
N LEU A 71 5.14 -2.80 14.45
CA LEU A 71 5.46 -4.02 13.72
C LEU A 71 6.94 -4.15 13.31
N PHE A 72 7.70 -3.07 13.39
CA PHE A 72 9.05 -2.98 12.82
C PHE A 72 10.17 -2.98 13.87
N GLY A 73 9.83 -3.02 15.17
CA GLY A 73 10.83 -2.95 16.24
C GLY A 73 11.65 -1.65 16.20
N ILE A 74 11.00 -0.55 15.82
CA ILE A 74 11.63 0.76 15.62
C ILE A 74 11.56 1.58 16.90
N ASP A 75 12.67 2.25 17.22
CA ASP A 75 12.69 3.23 18.29
C ASP A 75 12.08 4.57 17.82
N ALA A 76 10.99 4.99 18.48
CA ALA A 76 10.25 6.20 18.10
C ALA A 76 11.10 7.47 18.19
N GLY A 77 11.96 7.58 19.23
CA GLY A 77 12.82 8.75 19.43
C GLY A 77 13.88 8.87 18.34
N SER A 78 14.57 7.76 18.06
CA SER A 78 15.56 7.67 16.98
C SER A 78 14.94 7.91 15.61
N LEU A 79 13.74 7.39 15.35
CA LEU A 79 13.02 7.65 14.10
C LEU A 79 12.73 9.15 13.93
N GLN A 80 12.21 9.81 14.97
CA GLN A 80 11.91 11.25 14.92
C GLN A 80 13.18 12.08 14.67
N LEU A 81 14.29 11.75 15.34
CA LEU A 81 15.57 12.44 15.15
C LEU A 81 16.14 12.24 13.74
N GLN A 82 16.18 10.99 13.26
CA GLN A 82 16.67 10.66 11.92
C GLN A 82 15.81 11.32 10.83
N PHE A 83 14.48 11.35 11.02
CA PHE A 83 13.57 12.00 10.08
C PHE A 83 13.70 13.52 10.09
N LEU A 84 13.88 14.14 11.26
CA LEU A 84 14.14 15.56 11.37
C LEU A 84 15.43 15.93 10.62
N ASP A 85 16.52 15.18 10.85
CA ASP A 85 17.78 15.38 10.14
C ASP A 85 17.62 15.15 8.62
N LEU A 86 16.84 14.15 8.21
CA LEU A 86 16.54 13.92 6.78
C LEU A 86 15.83 15.12 6.14
N LYS A 87 14.92 15.77 6.88
CA LYS A 87 14.17 16.96 6.42
C LYS A 87 15.04 18.21 6.35
N THR A 88 15.92 18.41 7.32
CA THR A 88 16.72 19.63 7.45
C THR A 88 18.02 19.57 6.66
N LYS A 89 18.55 18.38 6.38
CA LYS A 89 19.79 18.20 5.61
C LYS A 89 19.52 18.36 4.12
N ASP A 90 19.93 19.51 3.58
CA ASP A 90 19.75 19.92 2.18
C ASP A 90 20.08 18.86 1.14
N LEU A 91 21.12 18.05 1.39
CA LEU A 91 21.51 16.97 0.48
C LEU A 91 20.38 15.94 0.29
N TRP A 92 19.80 15.45 1.39
CA TRP A 92 18.79 14.40 1.32
C TRP A 92 17.41 14.96 1.03
N SER A 93 17.04 16.06 1.68
CA SER A 93 15.78 16.75 1.42
C SER A 93 15.69 17.21 -0.05
N GLY A 94 16.78 17.75 -0.60
CA GLY A 94 16.91 18.11 -2.01
C GLY A 94 16.77 16.90 -2.94
N LYS A 95 17.49 15.79 -2.66
CA LYS A 95 17.42 14.56 -3.46
C LYS A 95 15.98 14.00 -3.52
N PHE A 96 15.30 13.89 -2.38
CA PHE A 96 13.92 13.41 -2.34
C PHE A 96 12.95 14.39 -3.00
N THR A 97 13.11 15.69 -2.80
CA THR A 97 12.26 16.72 -3.43
C THR A 97 12.39 16.69 -4.96
N GLU A 98 13.61 16.59 -5.49
CA GLU A 98 13.85 16.51 -6.93
C GLU A 98 13.25 15.23 -7.53
N LEU A 99 13.45 14.08 -6.89
CA LEU A 99 12.86 12.81 -7.33
C LEU A 99 11.34 12.86 -7.35
N MET A 100 10.72 13.42 -6.30
CA MET A 100 9.27 13.59 -6.21
C MET A 100 8.72 14.54 -7.27
N SER A 101 9.40 15.66 -7.52
CA SER A 101 9.00 16.61 -8.57
C SER A 101 9.05 15.97 -9.95
N LYS A 102 10.12 15.21 -10.26
CA LYS A 102 10.25 14.47 -11.52
C LYS A 102 9.13 13.43 -11.69
N LEU A 103 8.77 12.72 -10.62
CA LEU A 103 7.67 11.76 -10.63
C LEU A 103 6.33 12.43 -10.98
N GLU A 104 6.04 13.54 -10.31
CA GLU A 104 4.78 14.26 -10.49
C GLU A 104 4.66 14.81 -11.91
N VAL A 105 5.73 15.44 -12.43
CA VAL A 105 5.75 15.97 -13.80
C VAL A 105 5.53 14.86 -14.84
N GLN A 106 6.18 13.70 -14.68
CA GLN A 106 5.97 12.57 -15.59
C GLN A 106 4.54 12.04 -15.52
N LYS A 107 3.98 11.87 -14.32
CA LYS A 107 2.59 11.44 -14.13
C LYS A 107 1.61 12.41 -14.79
N CYS A 108 1.75 13.72 -14.54
CA CYS A 108 0.93 14.75 -15.16
C CYS A 108 1.03 14.71 -16.69
N MET A 109 2.23 14.59 -17.24
CA MET A 109 2.44 14.52 -18.69
C MET A 109 1.76 13.30 -19.32
N HIS A 110 1.83 12.13 -18.68
CA HIS A 110 1.17 10.92 -19.17
C HIS A 110 -0.36 10.97 -19.07
N ILE A 111 -0.89 11.54 -17.98
CA ILE A 111 -2.32 11.78 -17.80
C ILE A 111 -2.84 12.74 -18.86
N ALA A 112 -2.17 13.88 -19.07
CA ALA A 112 -2.53 14.86 -20.09
C ALA A 112 -2.52 14.28 -21.51
N GLN A 113 -1.69 13.26 -21.76
CA GLN A 113 -1.61 12.56 -23.04
C GLN A 113 -2.53 11.32 -23.12
N HIS A 114 -3.34 11.04 -22.08
CA HIS A 114 -4.17 9.83 -21.97
C HIS A 114 -3.40 8.51 -22.18
N LYS A 115 -2.10 8.49 -21.86
CA LYS A 115 -1.23 7.32 -22.03
C LYS A 115 -1.29 6.41 -20.81
N TRP A 116 -2.43 5.76 -20.61
CA TRP A 116 -2.68 4.87 -19.45
C TRP A 116 -1.73 3.68 -19.37
N ALA A 117 -1.27 3.15 -20.51
CA ALA A 117 -0.27 2.09 -20.54
C ALA A 117 1.12 2.60 -20.10
N ALA A 118 1.49 3.83 -20.45
CA ALA A 118 2.77 4.43 -20.05
C ALA A 118 2.83 4.77 -18.55
N LEU A 119 1.68 5.06 -17.92
CA LEU A 119 1.60 5.19 -16.46
C LEU A 119 2.04 3.90 -15.74
N LYS A 120 1.81 2.73 -16.34
CA LYS A 120 2.26 1.43 -15.79
C LYS A 120 3.77 1.19 -15.95
N GLU A 121 4.46 2.02 -16.74
CA GLU A 121 5.92 2.00 -16.95
C GLU A 121 6.67 3.02 -16.07
N ILE A 122 5.93 3.74 -15.20
CA ILE A 122 6.46 4.53 -14.08
C ILE A 122 7.10 3.72 -12.92
N PRO A 123 7.19 2.36 -12.89
CA PRO A 123 8.00 1.64 -11.89
C PRO A 123 9.46 2.06 -11.82
N ARG A 124 10.01 2.70 -12.87
CA ARG A 124 11.39 3.24 -12.83
C ARG A 124 11.59 4.26 -11.72
N VAL A 125 10.56 5.04 -11.37
CA VAL A 125 10.73 6.13 -10.40
C VAL A 125 10.59 5.63 -8.96
N GLU A 126 9.75 4.63 -8.72
CA GLU A 126 9.71 3.90 -7.44
C GLU A 126 11.06 3.21 -7.16
N ALA A 127 11.67 2.63 -8.20
CA ALA A 127 13.04 2.10 -8.10
C ALA A 127 14.08 3.19 -7.80
N LEU A 128 13.91 4.43 -8.28
CA LEU A 128 14.79 5.55 -7.94
C LEU A 128 14.60 6.02 -6.50
N ILE A 129 13.37 6.06 -5.99
CA ILE A 129 13.08 6.36 -4.58
C ILE A 129 13.71 5.28 -3.69
N PHE A 130 13.56 4.01 -4.05
CA PHE A 130 14.20 2.90 -3.35
C PHE A 130 15.74 2.95 -3.43
N GLY A 131 16.30 3.35 -4.57
CA GLY A 131 17.73 3.62 -4.70
C GLY A 131 18.19 4.77 -3.80
N ALA A 132 17.38 5.82 -3.64
CA ALA A 132 17.66 6.92 -2.72
C ALA A 132 17.63 6.44 -1.25
N TRP A 133 16.66 5.62 -0.88
CA TRP A 133 16.60 4.97 0.43
C TRP A 133 17.84 4.11 0.72
N ASN A 134 18.27 3.29 -0.24
CA ASN A 134 19.47 2.45 -0.12
C ASN A 134 20.75 3.27 0.03
N SER A 135 20.78 4.47 -0.56
CA SER A 135 21.94 5.36 -0.50
C SER A 135 22.11 6.05 0.85
N LEU A 136 21.11 5.99 1.74
CA LEU A 136 21.23 6.63 3.06
C LEU A 136 22.36 5.98 3.87
N PRO A 137 23.11 6.76 4.66
CA PRO A 137 24.06 6.21 5.63
C PRO A 137 23.38 5.31 6.68
N GLU A 138 24.16 4.44 7.33
CA GLU A 138 23.67 3.56 8.41
C GLU A 138 23.15 4.31 9.63
N CYS A 139 23.51 5.59 9.81
CA CYS A 139 22.93 6.42 10.85
C CYS A 139 21.43 6.71 10.66
N TYR A 140 20.84 6.34 9.52
CA TYR A 140 19.39 6.37 9.25
C TYR A 140 18.74 4.98 9.37
N SER A 141 19.24 4.13 10.26
CA SER A 141 18.79 2.73 10.42
C SER A 141 17.29 2.58 10.62
N GLU A 142 16.66 3.45 11.41
CA GLU A 142 15.23 3.35 11.74
C GLU A 142 14.37 3.77 10.54
N VAL A 143 14.78 4.84 9.87
CA VAL A 143 14.15 5.28 8.62
C VAL A 143 14.27 4.22 7.53
N LYS A 144 15.42 3.54 7.45
CA LYS A 144 15.60 2.40 6.53
C LYS A 144 14.66 1.25 6.87
N LYS A 145 14.52 0.83 8.13
CA LYS A 145 13.59 -0.24 8.55
C LYS A 145 12.12 0.01 8.18
N LEU A 146 11.71 1.26 7.92
CA LEU A 146 10.37 1.56 7.40
C LEU A 146 10.27 1.41 5.88
N ALA A 147 11.38 1.59 5.18
CA ALA A 147 11.45 1.53 3.73
C ALA A 147 11.70 0.10 3.19
N TYR A 148 12.18 -0.83 4.05
CA TYR A 148 12.50 -2.24 3.75
C TYR A 148 11.77 -3.18 4.70
#